data_AF-A0A7G6X5Z4-F1
#
_entry.id   AF-A0A7G6X5Z4-F1
#
_cell.length_a   1.000
_cell.length_b   1.000
_cell.length_c   1.000
_cell.angle_alpha   90.00
_cell.angle_beta   90.00
_cell.angle_gamma   90.00
#
_symmetry.space_group_name_H-M   'P 1'
#
loop_
_entity.id
_entity.type
_entity.pdbx_description
1 polymer ?
#
loop_
_entity_poly.entity_id
_entity_poly.type
_entity_poly.pdbx_seq_one_letter_code
_entity_poly.pdbx_strand_id
1 'polypeptide(L)'
;MSVKMGRIGVAGLAVGAVLLGTTGSATAVVAPGQQAAATPPAPNSITGAMVKDGTLYAVDIAPAVVAWFTTIYDNSVTSGSVKDGTLVLNDFSAGVKVALKGDPGAAGPAGTTGAVGPTGETGPQGPAGVWSGAHWGTVLRNTIGAGSAEMRPTSTLAPVGVGALELNTGTSTDKAAFGNEVDFVGDQVSAITALGFTVYTTGENNARATNNMPSISFEINPNLAASTRTYSSMVFAPNNTAPGAWTALDARDDSLGKVWGLTGADMPCNINGARCTWTELQAALNDGGPGATVYSLSITKGRDFEFHGAADKLVYNGNVFDFEPTGVK
;
A
#
# COMPACT_ATOMS: atom_id res chain seq x y z
N MET A 1 84.92 46.53 54.70
CA MET A 1 84.88 47.08 53.34
C MET A 1 86.24 47.69 53.03
N SER A 2 87.07 46.92 52.34
CA SER A 2 88.45 47.21 51.91
C SER A 2 88.55 46.62 50.50
N VAL A 3 88.77 47.36 49.41
CA VAL A 3 89.81 48.35 49.05
C VAL A 3 91.07 47.67 48.50
N LYS A 4 91.43 48.12 47.28
CA LYS A 4 92.72 48.04 46.58
C LYS A 4 93.10 46.68 46.01
N MET A 5 93.80 46.58 44.89
CA MET A 5 94.31 47.50 43.86
C MET A 5 94.67 46.50 42.75
N GLY A 6 94.27 46.70 41.50
CA GLY A 6 94.78 47.81 40.74
C GLY A 6 95.98 47.33 39.92
N ARG A 7 95.96 47.76 38.66
CA ARG A 7 97.08 48.22 37.82
C ARG A 7 96.93 47.58 36.45
N ILE A 8 97.16 48.24 35.33
CA ILE A 8 97.58 49.60 34.96
C ILE A 8 97.51 49.56 33.42
N GLY A 9 97.43 50.73 32.77
CA GLY A 9 97.87 50.86 31.39
C GLY A 9 96.72 51.09 30.42
N VAL A 10 96.20 52.32 30.22
CA VAL A 10 96.83 53.41 29.43
C VAL A 10 96.97 52.96 27.97
N ALA A 11 96.55 53.65 26.93
CA ALA A 11 95.92 54.94 26.64
C ALA A 11 95.32 54.74 25.23
N GLY A 12 94.24 55.39 24.82
CA GLY A 12 94.06 56.82 24.85
C GLY A 12 94.43 57.40 23.47
N LEU A 13 93.61 58.39 23.09
CA LEU A 13 93.76 59.31 21.96
C LEU A 13 93.46 58.74 20.57
N ALA A 14 92.84 59.49 19.66
CA ALA A 14 92.09 60.74 19.68
C ALA A 14 91.96 61.15 18.21
N VAL A 15 90.84 61.79 17.91
CA VAL A 15 90.73 62.92 16.98
C VAL A 15 91.12 62.63 15.52
N GLY A 16 90.10 62.65 14.67
CA GLY A 16 90.30 62.72 13.23
C GLY A 16 88.99 62.66 12.50
N ALA A 17 88.10 63.64 12.74
CA ALA A 17 87.21 64.06 11.67
C ALA A 17 88.07 64.34 10.44
N VAL A 18 87.56 64.04 9.25
CA VAL A 18 87.62 64.90 8.04
C VAL A 18 87.53 64.05 6.75
N LEU A 19 86.49 64.41 5.99
CA LEU A 19 86.34 64.41 4.54
C LEU A 19 86.35 63.10 3.73
N LEU A 20 85.27 63.01 2.95
CA LEU A 20 85.19 62.32 1.68
C LEU A 20 86.44 62.59 0.81
N GLY A 21 86.94 61.56 0.14
CA GLY A 21 87.72 61.72 -1.09
C GLY A 21 88.99 60.88 -1.19
N THR A 22 89.02 60.05 -2.24
CA THR A 22 90.18 59.68 -3.07
C THR A 22 91.30 58.79 -2.49
N THR A 23 91.46 57.61 -3.12
CA THR A 23 92.71 56.92 -3.51
C THR A 23 93.97 57.11 -2.66
N GLY A 24 94.53 56.01 -2.12
CA GLY A 24 95.97 55.93 -1.84
C GLY A 24 96.34 55.09 -0.62
N SER A 25 96.98 53.95 -0.87
CA SER A 25 97.62 53.08 0.12
C SER A 25 98.77 53.77 0.85
N ALA A 26 98.94 53.50 2.15
CA ALA A 26 100.23 53.63 2.82
C ALA A 26 100.37 52.59 3.93
N THR A 27 101.32 51.68 3.72
CA THR A 27 101.79 50.63 4.64
C THR A 27 102.83 51.19 5.61
N ALA A 28 102.73 50.84 6.90
CA ALA A 28 103.79 51.05 7.89
C ALA A 28 104.50 49.71 8.17
N VAL A 29 105.81 49.67 7.93
CA VAL A 29 106.71 48.54 8.21
C VAL A 29 107.36 48.76 9.57
N VAL A 30 107.29 47.77 10.47
CA VAL A 30 108.07 47.73 11.73
C VAL A 30 109.21 46.71 11.58
N ALA A 31 110.38 47.10 12.11
CA ALA A 31 111.69 46.48 11.91
C ALA A 31 111.85 45.04 12.47
N PRO A 32 112.80 44.24 11.93
CA PRO A 32 112.96 42.83 12.27
C PRO A 32 113.84 42.60 13.50
N GLY A 33 113.49 41.62 14.35
CA GLY A 33 114.47 41.05 15.29
C GLY A 33 114.00 40.48 16.63
N GLN A 34 112.70 40.44 16.96
CA GLN A 34 112.22 39.86 18.23
C GLN A 34 110.97 38.99 18.00
N GLN A 35 111.14 37.80 17.44
CA GLN A 35 110.13 36.73 17.52
C GLN A 35 110.73 35.58 18.34
N ALA A 36 110.09 35.27 19.48
CA ALA A 36 110.44 34.12 20.30
C ALA A 36 110.13 32.82 19.54
N ALA A 37 111.12 31.94 19.44
CA ALA A 37 110.99 30.65 18.76
C ALA A 37 110.06 29.70 19.54
N ALA A 38 109.11 29.08 18.83
CA ALA A 38 108.18 28.10 19.40
C ALA A 38 108.92 26.83 19.85
N THR A 39 108.58 26.33 21.04
CA THR A 39 109.11 25.06 21.57
C THR A 39 108.55 23.89 20.75
N PRO A 40 109.37 22.97 20.23
CA PRO A 40 108.87 21.86 19.43
C PRO A 40 107.99 20.90 20.25
N PRO A 41 106.99 20.24 19.65
CA PRO A 41 106.14 19.26 20.33
C PRO A 41 106.97 18.11 20.93
N ALA A 42 106.50 17.53 22.03
CA ALA A 42 107.14 16.35 22.62
C ALA A 42 107.16 15.16 21.64
N PRO A 43 108.18 14.28 21.69
CA PRO A 43 108.22 13.09 20.83
C PRO A 43 106.93 12.28 20.94
N ASN A 44 106.39 11.84 19.81
CA ASN A 44 105.12 11.09 19.68
C ASN A 44 103.84 11.91 19.98
N SER A 45 103.89 13.24 19.93
CA SER A 45 102.68 14.07 19.96
C SER A 45 102.24 14.46 18.55
N ILE A 46 100.91 14.50 18.35
CA ILE A 46 100.28 15.07 17.15
C ILE A 46 99.64 16.41 17.57
N THR A 47 99.98 17.49 16.87
CA THR A 47 99.34 18.80 17.06
C THR A 47 98.22 19.00 16.04
N GLY A 48 97.31 19.94 16.28
CA GLY A 48 96.26 20.28 15.30
C GLY A 48 96.80 20.72 13.93
N ALA A 49 98.00 21.29 13.87
CA ALA A 49 98.66 21.63 12.60
C ALA A 49 99.21 20.41 11.85
N MET A 50 99.37 19.27 12.53
CA MET A 50 99.86 18.01 11.96
C MET A 50 98.72 17.14 11.43
N VAL A 51 97.47 17.40 11.84
CA VAL A 51 96.28 16.74 11.28
C VAL A 51 95.77 17.59 10.12
N LYS A 52 95.73 17.01 8.91
CA LYS A 52 95.18 17.66 7.72
C LYS A 52 93.85 17.01 7.34
N ASP A 53 92.98 17.79 6.71
CA ASP A 53 91.70 17.28 6.22
C ASP A 53 91.92 16.12 5.25
N GLY A 54 91.19 15.02 5.47
CA GLY A 54 91.25 13.83 4.62
C GLY A 54 92.53 12.99 4.72
N THR A 55 93.42 13.26 5.68
CA THR A 55 94.66 12.48 5.84
C THR A 55 94.63 11.47 6.99
N LEU A 56 93.54 11.41 7.75
CA LEU A 56 93.35 10.46 8.83
C LEU A 56 92.22 9.51 8.44
N TYR A 57 92.54 8.25 8.17
CA TYR A 57 91.58 7.20 7.82
C TYR A 57 91.34 6.29 9.02
N ALA A 58 90.28 5.47 8.96
CA ALA A 58 89.95 4.54 10.03
C ALA A 58 91.10 3.56 10.38
N VAL A 59 91.99 3.26 9.42
CA VAL A 59 93.18 2.41 9.63
C VAL A 59 94.29 3.12 10.43
N ASP A 60 94.34 4.45 10.38
CA ASP A 60 95.35 5.27 11.09
C ASP A 60 95.00 5.45 12.58
N ILE A 61 93.80 5.02 12.98
CA ILE A 61 93.26 5.15 14.33
C ILE A 61 93.19 3.75 14.94
N ALA A 62 93.90 3.53 16.06
CA ALA A 62 93.84 2.24 16.73
C ALA A 62 92.38 1.92 17.15
N PRO A 63 91.95 0.64 17.02
CA PRO A 63 90.63 0.22 17.48
C PRO A 63 90.42 0.64 18.94
N ALA A 64 89.28 1.26 19.24
CA ALA A 64 88.89 1.82 20.55
C ALA A 64 89.46 3.19 20.97
N VAL A 65 90.23 3.89 20.13
CA VAL A 65 90.57 5.32 20.39
C VAL A 65 89.32 6.21 20.34
N VAL A 66 88.36 5.85 19.50
CA VAL A 66 87.09 6.58 19.33
C VAL A 66 85.94 5.78 19.95
N ALA A 67 86.02 5.50 21.25
CA ALA A 67 85.03 4.66 21.94
C ALA A 67 83.98 5.48 22.75
N TRP A 68 84.07 6.81 22.78
CA TRP A 68 83.31 7.63 23.74
C TRP A 68 82.61 8.88 23.15
N PHE A 69 82.48 9.02 21.83
CA PHE A 69 81.57 10.03 21.30
C PHE A 69 80.12 9.59 21.53
N THR A 70 79.51 10.11 22.59
CA THR A 70 78.06 9.99 22.83
C THR A 70 77.24 10.94 21.96
N THR A 71 77.91 11.85 21.24
CA THR A 71 77.27 12.90 20.45
C THR A 71 77.90 12.96 19.07
N ILE A 72 77.05 12.75 18.07
CA ILE A 72 77.31 13.03 16.67
C ILE A 72 76.86 14.49 16.43
N TYR A 73 77.75 15.37 15.98
CA TYR A 73 77.41 16.79 15.75
C TYR A 73 76.49 16.94 14.52
N ASP A 74 75.69 18.00 14.48
CA ASP A 74 74.80 18.31 13.35
C ASP A 74 75.55 18.26 12.01
N ASN A 75 74.89 17.71 10.98
CA ASN A 75 75.41 17.54 9.61
C ASN A 75 76.62 16.59 9.44
N SER A 76 77.04 15.85 10.47
CA SER A 76 78.10 14.85 10.32
C SER A 76 77.65 13.58 9.59
N VAL A 77 76.34 13.27 9.60
CA VAL A 77 75.71 12.27 8.74
C VAL A 77 74.89 13.00 7.68
N THR A 78 75.34 12.93 6.43
CA THR A 78 74.64 13.52 5.27
C THR A 78 73.97 12.43 4.44
N SER A 79 73.18 12.79 3.43
CA SER A 79 72.60 11.82 2.49
C SER A 79 73.65 10.97 1.78
N GLY A 80 74.87 11.49 1.57
CA GLY A 80 75.99 10.71 1.02
C GLY A 80 76.63 9.74 2.02
N SER A 81 76.31 9.87 3.32
CA SER A 81 76.80 8.98 4.39
C SER A 81 75.95 7.71 4.51
N VAL A 82 74.76 7.69 3.92
CA VAL A 82 73.80 6.58 3.99
C VAL A 82 73.62 6.03 2.58
N LYS A 83 73.72 4.70 2.41
CA LYS A 83 73.47 4.06 1.12
C LYS A 83 71.97 3.76 0.96
N ASP A 84 71.48 3.85 -0.27
CA ASP A 84 70.09 3.50 -0.55
C ASP A 84 69.78 2.06 -0.14
N GLY A 85 68.64 1.88 0.52
CA GLY A 85 68.16 0.57 0.98
C GLY A 85 68.85 0.00 2.21
N THR A 86 69.83 0.70 2.82
CA THR A 86 70.50 0.18 4.03
C THR A 86 69.78 0.53 5.33
N LEU A 87 68.90 1.53 5.32
CA LEU A 87 68.06 1.83 6.48
C LEU A 87 66.85 0.89 6.48
N VAL A 88 66.73 0.09 7.54
CA VAL A 88 65.58 -0.79 7.78
C VAL A 88 64.63 -0.16 8.76
N LEU A 89 63.40 -0.69 8.87
CA LEU A 89 62.40 -0.17 9.82
C LEU A 89 62.94 -0.07 11.25
N ASN A 90 63.83 -0.97 11.68
CA ASN A 90 64.38 -0.94 13.03
C ASN A 90 65.29 0.27 13.32
N ASP A 91 65.82 0.94 12.29
CA ASP A 91 66.67 2.13 12.45
C ASP A 91 65.86 3.39 12.78
N PHE A 92 64.53 3.34 12.61
CA PHE A 92 63.63 4.47 12.83
C PHE A 92 62.87 4.37 14.16
N SER A 93 62.65 5.52 14.79
CA SER A 93 61.83 5.63 16.00
C SER A 93 60.36 5.29 15.72
N ALA A 94 59.61 4.95 16.77
CA ALA A 94 58.18 4.66 16.66
C ALA A 94 57.39 5.83 16.05
N GLY A 95 57.76 7.08 16.36
CA GLY A 95 57.11 8.27 15.80
C GLY A 95 57.29 8.40 14.28
N VAL A 96 58.50 8.11 13.77
CA VAL A 96 58.76 8.14 12.33
C VAL A 96 58.03 7.02 11.60
N LYS A 97 57.92 5.83 12.22
CA LYS A 97 57.14 4.70 11.66
C LYS A 97 55.67 5.04 11.47
N VAL A 98 55.08 5.78 12.41
CA VAL A 98 53.69 6.24 12.30
C VAL A 98 53.56 7.23 11.14
N ALA A 99 54.48 8.19 11.02
CA ALA A 99 54.47 9.16 9.93
C ALA A 99 54.66 8.55 8.53
N LEU A 100 55.31 7.39 8.41
CA LEU A 100 55.48 6.66 7.15
C LEU A 100 54.28 5.79 6.77
N LYS A 101 53.32 5.56 7.67
CA LYS A 101 52.13 4.76 7.39
C LYS A 101 51.09 5.65 6.71
N GLY A 102 51.03 5.59 5.38
CA GLY A 102 50.04 6.34 4.59
C GLY A 102 48.60 6.04 5.01
N ASP A 103 47.70 6.96 4.71
CA ASP A 103 46.27 6.83 5.03
C ASP A 103 45.64 5.61 4.33
N PRO A 104 44.67 4.91 4.97
CA PRO A 104 43.91 3.85 4.31
C PRO A 104 43.20 4.35 3.04
N GLY A 105 43.24 3.57 1.96
CA GLY A 105 42.54 3.88 0.72
C GLY A 105 41.02 3.97 0.89
N ALA A 106 40.36 4.79 0.08
CA ALA A 106 38.91 4.94 0.09
C ALA A 106 38.17 3.61 -0.17
N ALA A 107 37.04 3.40 0.50
CA ALA A 107 36.18 2.23 0.28
C ALA A 107 35.65 2.20 -1.15
N GLY A 108 35.61 1.01 -1.77
CA GLY A 108 35.11 0.83 -3.14
C GLY A 108 33.61 1.11 -3.27
N PRO A 109 33.11 1.43 -4.48
CA PRO A 109 31.70 1.71 -4.71
C PRO A 109 30.81 0.48 -4.43
N ALA A 110 29.61 0.71 -3.94
CA ALA A 110 28.61 -0.34 -3.70
C ALA A 110 28.18 -0.99 -5.03
N GLY A 111 27.98 -2.32 -5.02
CA GLY A 111 27.51 -3.07 -6.19
C GLY A 111 26.09 -2.67 -6.61
N THR A 112 25.79 -2.80 -7.90
CA THR A 112 24.47 -2.52 -8.47
C THR A 112 23.41 -3.50 -7.95
N THR A 113 22.22 -3.00 -7.61
CA THR A 113 21.03 -3.83 -7.30
C THR A 113 20.68 -4.73 -8.48
N GLY A 114 20.40 -6.01 -8.21
CA GLY A 114 20.00 -6.99 -9.24
C GLY A 114 18.69 -6.63 -9.94
N ALA A 115 18.50 -7.12 -11.16
CA ALA A 115 17.27 -6.91 -11.93
C ALA A 115 16.04 -7.52 -11.22
N VAL A 116 14.92 -6.81 -11.26
CA VAL A 116 13.62 -7.32 -10.78
C VAL A 116 13.21 -8.52 -11.63
N GLY A 117 12.76 -9.60 -10.98
CA GLY A 117 12.29 -10.81 -11.67
C GLY A 117 11.07 -10.56 -12.56
N PRO A 118 10.80 -11.40 -13.57
CA PRO A 118 9.63 -11.24 -14.41
C PRO A 118 8.32 -11.34 -13.61
N THR A 119 7.32 -10.54 -13.98
CA THR A 119 5.95 -10.66 -13.47
C THR A 119 5.41 -12.05 -13.82
N GLY A 120 4.80 -12.74 -12.86
CA GLY A 120 4.17 -14.04 -13.10
C GLY A 120 3.04 -13.97 -14.13
N GLU A 121 2.80 -15.07 -14.83
CA GLU A 121 1.70 -15.16 -15.80
C GLU A 121 0.34 -14.98 -15.10
N THR A 122 -0.60 -14.34 -15.78
CA THR A 122 -1.99 -14.25 -15.30
C THR A 122 -2.60 -15.65 -15.32
N GLY A 123 -3.24 -16.05 -14.22
CA GLY A 123 -3.90 -17.35 -14.13
C GLY A 123 -4.99 -17.55 -15.21
N PRO A 124 -5.37 -18.80 -15.52
CA PRO A 124 -6.42 -19.06 -16.49
C PRO A 124 -7.73 -18.40 -16.06
N GLN A 125 -8.47 -17.85 -17.03
CA GLN A 125 -9.82 -17.35 -16.78
C GLN A 125 -10.70 -18.51 -16.30
N GLY A 126 -11.46 -18.29 -15.22
CA GLY A 126 -12.41 -19.28 -14.72
C GLY A 126 -13.50 -19.62 -15.76
N PRO A 127 -14.18 -20.77 -15.62
CA PRO A 127 -15.30 -21.11 -16.49
C PRO A 127 -16.38 -20.01 -16.45
N ALA A 128 -17.03 -19.76 -17.58
CA ALA A 128 -18.16 -18.84 -17.62
C ALA A 128 -19.27 -19.34 -16.68
N GLY A 129 -19.79 -18.45 -15.83
CA GLY A 129 -20.95 -18.77 -15.01
C GLY A 129 -22.16 -19.04 -15.90
N VAL A 130 -22.83 -20.18 -15.70
CA VAL A 130 -24.09 -20.49 -16.38
C VAL A 130 -25.22 -19.91 -15.54
N TRP A 131 -25.92 -18.90 -16.08
CA TRP A 131 -27.15 -18.40 -15.47
C TRP A 131 -28.29 -19.39 -15.72
N SER A 132 -28.94 -19.86 -14.65
CA SER A 132 -30.16 -20.66 -14.76
C SER A 132 -31.39 -19.75 -14.79
N GLY A 133 -32.41 -20.08 -15.59
CA GLY A 133 -33.63 -19.27 -15.71
C GLY A 133 -33.44 -18.01 -16.56
N ALA A 134 -33.11 -18.20 -17.85
CA ALA A 134 -32.75 -17.12 -18.79
C ALA A 134 -33.77 -15.98 -18.94
N HIS A 135 -35.03 -16.22 -18.57
CA HIS A 135 -36.12 -15.25 -18.67
C HIS A 135 -36.51 -14.61 -17.33
N TRP A 136 -35.86 -15.00 -16.22
CA TRP A 136 -36.07 -14.39 -14.91
C TRP A 136 -35.14 -13.20 -14.72
N GLY A 137 -35.70 -12.06 -14.33
CA GLY A 137 -34.93 -10.84 -14.11
C GLY A 137 -35.77 -9.70 -13.53
N THR A 138 -35.12 -8.54 -13.36
CA THR A 138 -35.83 -7.32 -12.95
C THR A 138 -36.84 -6.91 -14.01
N VAL A 139 -38.11 -6.78 -13.61
CA VAL A 139 -39.18 -6.30 -14.49
C VAL A 139 -39.15 -4.77 -14.51
N LEU A 140 -38.32 -4.19 -15.38
CA LEU A 140 -38.01 -2.76 -15.38
C LEU A 140 -39.25 -1.86 -15.46
N ARG A 141 -40.27 -2.26 -16.22
CA ARG A 141 -41.54 -1.50 -16.33
C ARG A 141 -42.34 -1.43 -15.02
N ASN A 142 -42.01 -2.29 -14.06
CA ASN A 142 -42.62 -2.36 -12.74
C ASN A 142 -41.65 -2.00 -11.61
N THR A 143 -40.45 -1.51 -11.94
CA THR A 143 -39.49 -0.98 -10.97
C THR A 143 -39.56 0.54 -10.96
N ILE A 144 -39.71 1.13 -9.77
CA ILE A 144 -39.91 2.58 -9.58
C ILE A 144 -38.97 3.06 -8.47
N GLY A 145 -38.37 4.23 -8.68
CA GLY A 145 -37.49 4.84 -7.70
C GLY A 145 -36.25 3.99 -7.43
N ALA A 146 -35.90 3.84 -6.16
CA ALA A 146 -34.75 3.08 -5.70
C ALA A 146 -35.11 1.62 -5.35
N GLY A 147 -36.25 1.11 -5.79
CA GLY A 147 -36.63 -0.28 -5.56
C GLY A 147 -35.66 -1.24 -6.25
N SER A 148 -35.18 -2.25 -5.52
CA SER A 148 -34.25 -3.24 -6.05
C SER A 148 -34.69 -4.66 -5.72
N ALA A 149 -34.36 -5.57 -6.64
CA ALA A 149 -34.51 -7.00 -6.45
C ALA A 149 -33.20 -7.67 -6.85
N GLU A 150 -32.56 -8.38 -5.93
CA GLU A 150 -31.23 -8.97 -6.14
C GLU A 150 -31.22 -10.40 -5.61
N MET A 151 -30.72 -11.34 -6.40
CA MET A 151 -30.52 -12.71 -5.92
C MET A 151 -29.15 -12.82 -5.27
N ARG A 152 -29.11 -13.24 -4.00
CA ARG A 152 -27.89 -13.27 -3.19
C ARG A 152 -27.87 -14.47 -2.26
N PRO A 153 -26.69 -14.91 -1.79
CA PRO A 153 -26.61 -15.86 -0.69
C PRO A 153 -27.27 -15.25 0.54
N THR A 154 -28.07 -16.04 1.25
CA THR A 154 -28.72 -15.56 2.48
C THR A 154 -28.05 -16.13 3.73
N SER A 155 -27.94 -15.32 4.77
CA SER A 155 -27.49 -15.75 6.10
C SER A 155 -28.60 -16.41 6.92
N THR A 156 -29.86 -16.37 6.46
CA THR A 156 -31.03 -16.82 7.23
C THR A 156 -31.41 -18.29 6.97
N LEU A 157 -30.51 -19.08 6.38
CA LEU A 157 -30.75 -20.48 5.96
C LEU A 157 -32.07 -20.62 5.18
N ALA A 158 -32.04 -20.22 3.91
CA ALA A 158 -33.15 -20.40 3.00
C ALA A 158 -33.68 -21.86 3.02
N PRO A 159 -35.01 -22.07 2.95
CA PRO A 159 -35.61 -23.40 2.92
C PRO A 159 -35.17 -24.27 1.74
N VAL A 160 -34.79 -23.67 0.62
CA VAL A 160 -34.21 -24.36 -0.54
C VAL A 160 -32.90 -23.66 -0.91
N GLY A 161 -31.91 -24.43 -1.37
CA GLY A 161 -30.67 -23.86 -1.85
C GLY A 161 -29.85 -23.09 -0.80
N VAL A 162 -29.14 -22.07 -1.25
CA VAL A 162 -28.25 -21.21 -0.42
C VAL A 162 -28.55 -19.72 -0.61
N GLY A 163 -29.42 -19.36 -1.55
CA GLY A 163 -29.78 -18.00 -1.90
C GLY A 163 -31.21 -17.63 -1.56
N ALA A 164 -31.54 -16.39 -1.89
CA ALA A 164 -32.90 -15.91 -1.99
C ALA A 164 -32.92 -14.67 -2.90
N LEU A 165 -34.13 -14.32 -3.37
CA LEU A 165 -34.42 -13.02 -3.98
C LEU A 165 -34.64 -11.99 -2.87
N GLU A 166 -33.67 -11.11 -2.64
CA GLU A 166 -33.82 -9.94 -1.77
C GLU A 166 -34.67 -8.89 -2.46
N LEU A 167 -35.60 -8.28 -1.72
CA LEU A 167 -36.46 -7.20 -2.16
C LEU A 167 -36.29 -6.03 -1.21
N ASN A 168 -35.94 -4.88 -1.79
CA ASN A 168 -35.73 -3.64 -1.05
C ASN A 168 -36.56 -2.52 -1.69
N THR A 169 -37.35 -1.84 -0.86
CA THR A 169 -38.00 -0.57 -1.19
C THR A 169 -37.75 0.38 -0.02
N GLY A 170 -36.91 1.40 -0.21
CA GLY A 170 -36.51 2.32 0.87
C GLY A 170 -37.58 3.33 1.28
N THR A 171 -38.55 3.58 0.41
CA THR A 171 -39.64 4.54 0.62
C THR A 171 -40.99 4.01 0.15
N SER A 172 -42.08 4.66 0.56
CA SER A 172 -43.44 4.35 0.09
C SER A 172 -43.67 4.62 -1.40
N THR A 173 -42.73 5.29 -2.08
CA THR A 173 -42.80 5.57 -3.51
C THR A 173 -41.99 4.59 -4.36
N ASP A 174 -41.11 3.81 -3.74
CA ASP A 174 -40.29 2.83 -4.44
C ASP A 174 -41.11 1.58 -4.78
N LYS A 175 -40.70 0.90 -5.86
CA LYS A 175 -41.24 -0.39 -6.26
C LYS A 175 -40.13 -1.27 -6.81
N ALA A 176 -40.04 -2.50 -6.32
CA ALA A 176 -39.18 -3.54 -6.85
C ALA A 176 -40.05 -4.62 -7.50
N ALA A 177 -39.58 -5.16 -8.63
CA ALA A 177 -40.24 -6.25 -9.33
C ALA A 177 -39.20 -7.17 -9.97
N PHE A 178 -39.30 -8.46 -9.71
CA PHE A 178 -38.48 -9.51 -10.32
C PHE A 178 -39.39 -10.62 -10.81
N GLY A 179 -39.20 -11.07 -12.03
CA GLY A 179 -40.15 -11.95 -12.67
C GLY A 179 -39.71 -12.44 -14.03
N ASN A 180 -40.64 -13.15 -14.66
CA ASN A 180 -40.50 -13.69 -15.99
C ASN A 180 -41.62 -13.15 -16.87
N GLU A 181 -41.22 -12.56 -17.99
CA GLU A 181 -42.09 -11.78 -18.87
C GLU A 181 -42.53 -12.53 -20.13
N VAL A 182 -42.11 -13.79 -20.31
CA VAL A 182 -42.27 -14.50 -21.58
C VAL A 182 -42.77 -15.93 -21.45
N ASP A 183 -42.36 -16.68 -20.43
CA ASP A 183 -42.60 -18.13 -20.38
C ASP A 183 -44.05 -18.51 -20.04
N PHE A 184 -44.79 -17.58 -19.45
CA PHE A 184 -46.18 -17.79 -18.99
C PHE A 184 -47.21 -17.13 -19.91
N VAL A 185 -46.78 -16.55 -21.03
CA VAL A 185 -47.68 -15.83 -21.94
C VAL A 185 -48.73 -16.77 -22.50
N GLY A 186 -50.00 -16.44 -22.27
CA GLY A 186 -51.15 -17.21 -22.74
C GLY A 186 -51.65 -18.27 -21.76
N ASP A 187 -50.93 -18.53 -20.67
CA ASP A 187 -51.41 -19.44 -19.63
C ASP A 187 -52.75 -18.95 -19.07
N GLN A 188 -53.67 -19.87 -18.82
CA GLN A 188 -54.98 -19.56 -18.28
C GLN A 188 -54.92 -19.40 -16.76
N VAL A 189 -55.44 -18.29 -16.24
CA VAL A 189 -55.52 -18.07 -14.78
C VAL A 189 -56.38 -19.15 -14.12
N SER A 190 -57.41 -19.65 -14.81
CA SER A 190 -58.27 -20.75 -14.33
C SER A 190 -57.57 -22.11 -14.29
N ALA A 191 -56.47 -22.28 -15.02
CA ALA A 191 -55.68 -23.51 -15.04
C ALA A 191 -54.59 -23.56 -13.95
N ILE A 192 -54.47 -22.51 -13.14
CA ILE A 192 -53.52 -22.50 -12.03
C ILE A 192 -53.95 -23.55 -11.01
N THR A 193 -53.08 -24.52 -10.72
CA THR A 193 -53.29 -25.67 -9.82
C THR A 193 -52.46 -25.61 -8.54
N ALA A 194 -51.36 -24.84 -8.55
CA ALA A 194 -50.59 -24.48 -7.36
C ALA A 194 -50.00 -23.09 -7.54
N LEU A 195 -49.99 -22.29 -6.48
CA LEU A 195 -49.41 -20.95 -6.51
C LEU A 195 -49.04 -20.52 -5.10
N GLY A 196 -47.79 -20.12 -4.89
CA GLY A 196 -47.36 -19.69 -3.57
C GLY A 196 -45.89 -19.31 -3.56
N PHE A 197 -45.41 -18.77 -2.45
CA PHE A 197 -44.00 -18.43 -2.31
C PHE A 197 -43.56 -18.52 -0.85
N THR A 198 -42.25 -18.62 -0.64
CA THR A 198 -41.67 -18.61 0.71
C THR A 198 -40.99 -17.29 0.97
N VAL A 199 -41.38 -16.62 2.05
CA VAL A 199 -40.98 -15.25 2.35
C VAL A 199 -40.30 -15.15 3.71
N TYR A 200 -39.29 -14.28 3.79
CA TYR A 200 -38.66 -13.83 5.02
C TYR A 200 -38.96 -12.35 5.23
N THR A 201 -39.40 -11.99 6.43
CA THR A 201 -39.67 -10.61 6.83
C THR A 201 -39.09 -10.31 8.21
N THR A 202 -39.03 -9.03 8.57
CA THR A 202 -38.52 -8.57 9.87
C THR A 202 -39.64 -7.95 10.72
N GLY A 203 -39.34 -7.72 12.01
CA GLY A 203 -40.26 -7.02 12.91
C GLY A 203 -40.50 -5.57 12.46
N GLU A 204 -39.48 -4.92 11.91
CA GLU A 204 -39.53 -3.55 11.39
C GLU A 204 -40.47 -3.43 10.20
N ASN A 205 -40.46 -4.40 9.28
CA ASN A 205 -41.44 -4.44 8.19
C ASN A 205 -42.85 -4.59 8.75
N ASN A 206 -43.04 -5.54 9.67
CA ASN A 206 -44.34 -5.87 10.22
C ASN A 206 -44.95 -4.73 11.05
N ALA A 207 -44.11 -3.90 11.68
CA ALA A 207 -44.55 -2.75 12.47
C ALA A 207 -45.09 -1.59 11.62
N ARG A 208 -44.82 -1.56 10.30
CA ARG A 208 -45.23 -0.45 9.42
C ARG A 208 -46.69 -0.54 8.99
N ALA A 209 -47.19 -1.74 8.73
CA ALA A 209 -48.58 -2.00 8.38
C ALA A 209 -48.88 -3.48 8.57
N THR A 210 -50.16 -3.85 8.72
CA THR A 210 -50.61 -5.23 8.92
C THR A 210 -50.40 -6.15 7.71
N ASN A 211 -50.13 -5.57 6.54
CA ASN A 211 -49.99 -6.24 5.25
C ASN A 211 -48.78 -5.72 4.45
N ASN A 212 -47.64 -5.50 5.13
CA ASN A 212 -46.40 -5.03 4.51
C ASN A 212 -45.51 -6.19 4.02
N MET A 213 -46.07 -7.04 3.16
CA MET A 213 -45.36 -8.18 2.56
C MET A 213 -45.09 -7.97 1.07
N PRO A 214 -44.09 -8.64 0.48
CA PRO A 214 -44.02 -8.84 -0.95
C PRO A 214 -45.27 -9.54 -1.47
N SER A 215 -45.58 -9.28 -2.73
CA SER A 215 -46.74 -9.79 -3.43
C SER A 215 -46.32 -10.67 -4.60
N ILE A 216 -47.10 -11.71 -4.89
CA ILE A 216 -47.06 -12.34 -6.22
C ILE A 216 -47.94 -11.47 -7.13
N SER A 217 -47.40 -11.05 -8.27
CA SER A 217 -48.11 -10.23 -9.24
C SER A 217 -48.01 -10.85 -10.63
N PHE A 218 -49.16 -11.01 -11.26
CA PHE A 218 -49.28 -11.32 -12.66
C PHE A 218 -49.69 -10.06 -13.42
N GLU A 219 -49.20 -9.91 -14.64
CA GLU A 219 -49.87 -9.09 -15.62
C GLU A 219 -50.76 -10.02 -16.44
N ILE A 220 -52.03 -9.67 -16.60
CA ILE A 220 -53.03 -10.51 -17.27
C ILE A 220 -53.83 -9.70 -18.27
N ASN A 221 -54.37 -10.38 -19.27
CA ASN A 221 -55.62 -9.95 -19.88
C ASN A 221 -56.76 -10.50 -19.02
N PRO A 222 -57.56 -9.66 -18.35
CA PRO A 222 -58.66 -10.17 -17.55
C PRO A 222 -59.80 -10.77 -18.42
N ASN A 223 -59.89 -10.41 -19.71
CA ASN A 223 -60.87 -10.93 -20.68
C ASN A 223 -62.33 -10.95 -20.18
N LEU A 224 -62.70 -9.99 -19.34
CA LEU A 224 -64.05 -9.87 -18.80
C LEU A 224 -65.01 -9.42 -19.90
N ALA A 225 -66.14 -10.11 -20.05
CA ALA A 225 -67.20 -9.73 -20.97
C ALA A 225 -67.73 -8.30 -20.70
N ALA A 226 -67.70 -7.86 -19.44
CA ALA A 226 -68.16 -6.54 -19.03
C ALA A 226 -67.11 -5.42 -19.12
N SER A 227 -65.85 -5.70 -19.50
CA SER A 227 -64.80 -4.68 -19.61
C SER A 227 -64.07 -4.75 -20.95
N THR A 228 -63.66 -3.60 -21.47
CA THR A 228 -62.81 -3.51 -22.67
C THR A 228 -61.32 -3.55 -22.34
N ARG A 229 -60.95 -3.65 -21.06
CA ARG A 229 -59.55 -3.70 -20.63
C ARG A 229 -58.91 -5.02 -21.03
N THR A 230 -57.81 -4.91 -21.75
CA THR A 230 -56.97 -6.05 -22.14
C THR A 230 -55.75 -6.24 -21.24
N TYR A 231 -55.67 -5.45 -20.17
CA TYR A 231 -54.57 -5.46 -19.22
C TYR A 231 -55.07 -5.13 -17.80
N SER A 232 -54.66 -5.95 -16.84
CA SER A 232 -54.76 -5.68 -15.40
C SER A 232 -53.60 -6.37 -14.69
N SER A 233 -53.21 -5.85 -13.53
CA SER A 233 -52.31 -6.55 -12.62
C SER A 233 -53.13 -7.35 -11.62
N MET A 234 -52.95 -8.67 -11.60
CA MET A 234 -53.55 -9.57 -10.62
C MET A 234 -52.56 -9.83 -9.49
N VAL A 235 -52.88 -9.36 -8.29
CA VAL A 235 -51.94 -9.21 -7.19
C VAL A 235 -52.42 -9.99 -5.97
N PHE A 236 -51.57 -10.89 -5.48
CA PHE A 236 -51.67 -11.50 -4.16
C PHE A 236 -50.88 -10.66 -3.16
N ALA A 237 -51.57 -9.98 -2.25
CA ALA A 237 -50.97 -9.11 -1.23
C ALA A 237 -51.28 -9.66 0.18
N PRO A 238 -50.45 -10.60 0.70
CA PRO A 238 -50.71 -11.29 1.95
C PRO A 238 -50.57 -10.38 3.18
N ASN A 239 -51.18 -10.82 4.28
CA ASN A 239 -50.90 -10.24 5.61
C ASN A 239 -49.50 -10.64 6.09
N ASN A 240 -48.98 -9.90 7.07
CA ASN A 240 -47.67 -10.18 7.65
C ASN A 240 -47.56 -11.61 8.21
N THR A 241 -46.41 -12.22 8.01
CA THR A 241 -46.03 -13.50 8.60
C THR A 241 -45.16 -13.31 9.84
N ALA A 242 -44.74 -14.42 10.48
CA ALA A 242 -43.85 -14.36 11.63
C ALA A 242 -42.52 -13.67 11.27
N PRO A 243 -42.11 -12.61 12.01
CA PRO A 243 -40.85 -11.93 11.73
C PRO A 243 -39.67 -12.81 12.11
N GLY A 244 -38.57 -12.70 11.37
CA GLY A 244 -37.33 -13.44 11.63
C GLY A 244 -37.40 -14.92 11.24
N ALA A 245 -38.41 -15.33 10.48
CA ALA A 245 -38.60 -16.71 10.06
C ALA A 245 -39.08 -16.80 8.62
N TRP A 246 -38.66 -17.86 7.93
CA TRP A 246 -39.20 -18.22 6.62
C TRP A 246 -40.61 -18.79 6.78
N THR A 247 -41.55 -18.24 6.01
CA THR A 247 -42.93 -18.70 5.98
C THR A 247 -43.34 -19.03 4.56
N ALA A 248 -43.80 -20.26 4.33
CA ALA A 248 -44.42 -20.64 3.07
C ALA A 248 -45.88 -20.15 3.05
N LEU A 249 -46.26 -19.46 1.98
CA LEU A 249 -47.62 -18.98 1.75
C LEU A 249 -48.18 -19.66 0.50
N ASP A 250 -49.31 -20.35 0.65
CA ASP A 250 -50.12 -20.80 -0.48
C ASP A 250 -51.09 -19.67 -0.86
N ALA A 251 -50.88 -19.06 -2.02
CA ALA A 251 -51.68 -17.94 -2.47
C ALA A 251 -53.12 -18.33 -2.83
N ARG A 252 -53.43 -19.64 -2.86
CA ARG A 252 -54.78 -20.16 -3.13
C ARG A 252 -55.56 -20.44 -1.86
N ASP A 253 -54.93 -20.34 -0.70
CA ASP A 253 -55.57 -20.62 0.58
C ASP A 253 -56.48 -19.47 0.99
N ASP A 254 -57.79 -19.68 0.86
CA ASP A 254 -58.82 -18.73 1.28
C ASP A 254 -58.79 -18.42 2.79
N SER A 255 -58.14 -19.26 3.61
CA SER A 255 -57.95 -18.99 5.05
C SER A 255 -57.06 -17.77 5.31
N LEU A 256 -56.26 -17.35 4.33
CA LEU A 256 -55.49 -16.10 4.37
C LEU A 256 -56.36 -14.84 4.25
N GLY A 257 -57.65 -15.01 3.95
CA GLY A 257 -58.63 -13.94 3.83
C GLY A 257 -58.67 -13.30 2.45
N LYS A 258 -59.20 -12.07 2.39
CA LYS A 258 -59.36 -11.31 1.13
C LYS A 258 -58.07 -10.60 0.74
N VAL A 259 -57.11 -11.35 0.22
CA VAL A 259 -55.74 -10.90 -0.08
C VAL A 259 -55.44 -10.76 -1.57
N TRP A 260 -56.40 -11.05 -2.45
CA TRP A 260 -56.26 -10.87 -3.89
C TRP A 260 -56.91 -9.60 -4.40
N GLY A 261 -56.31 -9.01 -5.43
CA GLY A 261 -57.05 -8.05 -6.25
C GLY A 261 -56.43 -7.68 -7.59
N LEU A 262 -57.26 -7.08 -8.44
CA LEU A 262 -56.96 -6.56 -9.75
C LEU A 262 -56.73 -5.04 -9.70
N THR A 263 -55.89 -4.52 -10.60
CA THR A 263 -55.76 -3.08 -10.83
C THR A 263 -56.73 -2.59 -11.90
N GLY A 264 -57.35 -1.44 -11.66
CA GLY A 264 -58.37 -0.85 -12.54
C GLY A 264 -59.67 -0.58 -11.77
N ALA A 265 -60.21 0.64 -11.90
CA ALA A 265 -61.36 1.07 -11.10
C ALA A 265 -62.65 0.28 -11.36
N ASP A 266 -62.79 -0.27 -12.56
CA ASP A 266 -63.89 -1.11 -13.06
C ASP A 266 -63.66 -2.61 -12.85
N MET A 267 -62.50 -3.02 -12.33
CA MET A 267 -62.22 -4.44 -12.12
C MET A 267 -62.98 -4.97 -10.90
N PRO A 268 -63.51 -6.20 -10.97
CA PRO A 268 -63.91 -6.91 -9.77
C PRO A 268 -62.68 -7.16 -8.89
N CYS A 269 -62.89 -7.38 -7.58
CA CYS A 269 -61.79 -7.67 -6.66
C CYS A 269 -60.69 -6.60 -6.69
N ASN A 270 -60.98 -5.33 -6.42
CA ASN A 270 -59.98 -4.26 -6.61
C ASN A 270 -58.89 -4.30 -5.52
N ILE A 271 -57.60 -4.28 -5.91
CA ILE A 271 -56.46 -4.34 -4.95
C ILE A 271 -56.42 -3.16 -3.97
N ASN A 272 -56.93 -1.99 -4.39
CA ASN A 272 -57.07 -0.76 -3.60
C ASN A 272 -58.49 -0.56 -3.07
N GLY A 273 -59.36 -1.57 -3.19
CA GLY A 273 -60.75 -1.53 -2.75
C GLY A 273 -61.17 -2.85 -2.11
N ALA A 274 -62.32 -3.38 -2.51
CA ALA A 274 -62.80 -4.66 -2.04
C ALA A 274 -61.98 -5.80 -2.66
N ARG A 275 -61.00 -6.30 -1.89
CA ARG A 275 -60.21 -7.48 -2.23
C ARG A 275 -61.04 -8.76 -2.14
N CYS A 276 -60.53 -9.82 -2.74
CA CYS A 276 -61.16 -11.13 -2.82
C CYS A 276 -60.30 -12.22 -2.19
N THR A 277 -60.94 -13.32 -1.81
CA THR A 277 -60.24 -14.60 -1.63
C THR A 277 -59.83 -15.17 -3.00
N TRP A 278 -59.08 -16.27 -3.03
CA TRP A 278 -58.71 -16.93 -4.28
C TRP A 278 -59.95 -17.45 -5.02
N THR A 279 -60.86 -18.11 -4.31
CA THR A 279 -62.11 -18.61 -4.90
C THR A 279 -62.97 -17.48 -5.49
N GLU A 280 -63.10 -16.37 -4.77
CA GLU A 280 -63.84 -15.19 -5.25
C GLU A 280 -63.18 -14.57 -6.48
N LEU A 281 -61.84 -14.48 -6.53
CA LEU A 281 -61.10 -13.99 -7.69
C LEU A 281 -61.31 -14.89 -8.92
N GLN A 282 -61.20 -16.21 -8.76
CA GLN A 282 -61.43 -17.18 -9.83
C GLN A 282 -62.85 -17.07 -10.39
N ALA A 283 -63.85 -16.92 -9.51
CA ALA A 283 -65.23 -16.70 -9.94
C ALA A 283 -65.38 -15.36 -10.70
N ALA A 284 -64.74 -14.29 -10.22
CA ALA A 284 -64.80 -12.97 -10.85
C ALA A 284 -64.14 -12.93 -12.24
N LEU A 285 -63.07 -13.69 -12.46
CA LEU A 285 -62.39 -13.80 -13.75
C LEU A 285 -63.06 -14.78 -14.71
N ASN A 286 -64.06 -15.54 -14.24
CA ASN A 286 -64.84 -16.49 -15.03
C ASN A 286 -66.27 -15.97 -15.25
N ASP A 287 -66.40 -14.78 -15.85
CA ASP A 287 -67.68 -14.11 -16.09
C ASP A 287 -68.47 -14.62 -17.32
N GLY A 288 -68.03 -15.75 -17.89
CA GLY A 288 -68.55 -16.33 -19.12
C GLY A 288 -67.82 -15.89 -20.40
N GLY A 289 -66.80 -15.02 -20.28
CA GLY A 289 -65.89 -14.68 -21.39
C GLY A 289 -64.84 -15.75 -21.71
N PRO A 290 -63.85 -15.44 -22.58
CA PRO A 290 -62.78 -16.36 -23.01
C PRO A 290 -61.83 -16.86 -21.90
N GLY A 291 -61.95 -16.33 -20.68
CA GLY A 291 -61.05 -16.63 -19.55
C GLY A 291 -59.81 -15.73 -19.54
N ALA A 292 -59.35 -15.39 -18.35
CA ALA A 292 -58.19 -14.53 -18.17
C ALA A 292 -56.87 -15.24 -18.55
N THR A 293 -56.02 -14.54 -19.30
CA THR A 293 -54.73 -15.06 -19.78
C THR A 293 -53.56 -14.30 -19.16
N VAL A 294 -52.48 -15.00 -18.84
CA VAL A 294 -51.26 -14.44 -18.26
C VAL A 294 -50.36 -13.82 -19.34
N TYR A 295 -49.70 -12.73 -19.00
CA TYR A 295 -48.59 -12.14 -19.76
C TYR A 295 -47.26 -12.30 -19.04
N SER A 296 -47.25 -12.18 -17.71
CA SER A 296 -46.03 -12.31 -16.90
C SER A 296 -46.35 -12.75 -15.48
N LEU A 297 -45.32 -13.24 -14.79
CA LEU A 297 -45.36 -13.61 -13.37
C LEU A 297 -44.16 -12.99 -12.67
N SER A 298 -44.40 -12.33 -11.53
CA SER A 298 -43.37 -11.65 -10.76
C SER A 298 -43.62 -11.74 -9.26
N ILE A 299 -42.54 -11.61 -8.48
CA ILE A 299 -42.59 -11.18 -7.08
C ILE A 299 -42.31 -9.69 -7.06
N THR A 300 -43.15 -8.94 -6.36
CA THR A 300 -43.09 -7.48 -6.32
C THR A 300 -43.20 -6.96 -4.90
N LYS A 301 -42.66 -5.78 -4.67
CA LYS A 301 -42.93 -5.00 -3.46
C LYS A 301 -42.98 -3.53 -3.81
N GLY A 302 -43.90 -2.78 -3.19
CA GLY A 302 -43.83 -1.33 -3.15
C GLY A 302 -45.04 -0.59 -3.72
N ARG A 303 -44.85 0.73 -3.79
CA ARG A 303 -45.86 1.80 -3.78
C ARG A 303 -46.79 1.82 -2.57
N ASP A 304 -46.31 1.33 -1.43
CA ASP A 304 -47.03 1.28 -0.17
C ASP A 304 -46.14 1.68 1.02
N PHE A 305 -45.27 0.79 1.47
CA PHE A 305 -44.44 0.97 2.65
C PHE A 305 -43.02 0.48 2.37
N GLU A 306 -42.07 1.04 3.11
CA GLU A 306 -40.70 0.54 3.11
C GLU A 306 -40.66 -0.94 3.52
N PHE A 307 -39.80 -1.71 2.87
CA PHE A 307 -39.65 -3.14 3.09
C PHE A 307 -38.25 -3.61 2.74
N HIS A 308 -37.70 -4.45 3.62
CA HIS A 308 -36.42 -5.13 3.43
C HIS A 308 -36.59 -6.60 3.82
N GLY A 309 -36.53 -7.49 2.85
CA GLY A 309 -36.74 -8.91 3.10
C GLY A 309 -36.41 -9.74 1.88
N ALA A 310 -36.85 -11.00 1.88
CA ALA A 310 -36.49 -11.91 0.82
C ALA A 310 -37.59 -12.93 0.49
N ALA A 311 -37.55 -13.45 -0.73
CA ALA A 311 -38.32 -14.60 -1.16
C ALA A 311 -37.36 -15.72 -1.61
N ASP A 312 -37.56 -16.94 -1.12
CA ASP A 312 -36.68 -18.07 -1.38
C ASP A 312 -37.13 -18.87 -2.61
N LYS A 313 -38.39 -19.30 -2.61
CA LYS A 313 -38.98 -20.05 -3.72
C LYS A 313 -40.34 -19.53 -4.12
N LEU A 314 -40.66 -19.65 -5.41
CA LEU A 314 -41.98 -19.43 -5.98
C LEU A 314 -42.50 -20.76 -6.54
N VAL A 315 -43.73 -21.11 -6.21
CA VAL A 315 -44.42 -22.29 -6.73
C VAL A 315 -45.46 -21.82 -7.74
N TYR A 316 -45.45 -22.42 -8.93
CA TYR A 316 -46.47 -22.22 -9.96
C TYR A 316 -46.76 -23.55 -10.66
N ASN A 317 -47.97 -24.06 -10.48
CA ASN A 317 -48.39 -25.37 -10.97
C ASN A 317 -47.40 -26.47 -10.53
N GLY A 318 -46.88 -27.25 -11.48
CA GLY A 318 -45.90 -28.31 -11.20
C GLY A 318 -44.47 -27.82 -10.99
N ASN A 319 -44.21 -26.51 -11.08
CA ASN A 319 -42.87 -25.94 -11.05
C ASN A 319 -42.57 -25.28 -9.69
N VAL A 320 -41.34 -25.46 -9.25
CA VAL A 320 -40.74 -24.72 -8.14
C VAL A 320 -39.58 -23.93 -8.73
N PHE A 321 -39.61 -22.62 -8.55
CA PHE A 321 -38.57 -21.69 -8.94
C PHE A 321 -37.77 -21.31 -7.69
N ASP A 322 -36.54 -21.81 -7.60
CA ASP A 322 -35.61 -21.61 -6.48
C ASP A 322 -34.68 -20.42 -6.79
N PHE A 323 -34.74 -19.35 -5.99
CA PHE A 323 -34.01 -18.10 -6.24
C PHE A 323 -32.60 -18.16 -5.68
N GLU A 324 -31.62 -18.29 -6.58
CA GLU A 324 -30.23 -18.55 -6.21
C GLU A 324 -29.29 -17.46 -6.73
N PRO A 325 -28.07 -17.30 -6.17
CA PRO A 325 -27.13 -16.25 -6.58
C PRO A 325 -26.68 -16.39 -8.04
N THR A 326 -26.91 -17.55 -8.64
CA THR A 326 -26.51 -17.90 -10.01
C THR A 326 -27.69 -18.04 -10.96
N GLY A 327 -28.91 -17.73 -10.52
CA GLY A 327 -30.10 -17.77 -11.35
C GLY A 327 -31.31 -18.38 -10.65
N VAL A 328 -32.36 -18.64 -11.43
CA VAL A 328 -33.56 -19.34 -10.96
C VAL A 328 -33.48 -20.80 -11.41
N LYS A 329 -33.55 -21.73 -10.46
CA LYS A 329 -33.48 -23.18 -10.71
C LYS A 329 -34.86 -23.83 -10.69
#